data_AF-A0A7C5SUK3-F1
#
_entry.id   AF-A0A7C5SUK3-F1
#
_cell.length_a   1.000
_cell.length_b   1.000
_cell.length_c   1.000
_cell.angle_alpha   90.00
_cell.angle_beta   90.00
_cell.angle_gamma   90.00
#
_symmetry.space_group_name_H-M   'P 1'
#
loop_
_entity.id
_entity.type
_entity.pdbx_description
1 polymer ?
#
loop_
_entity_poly.entity_id
_entity_poly.type
_entity_poly.pdbx_seq_one_letter_code
_entity_poly.pdbx_strand_id
1 'polypeptide(L)' 'MLFIKFARKYFEESEKDLERAVKAFNINYHPQAIFHAQQSIVKGVKVMLEAKRKVIYNHEPELVGVFSGTFSNE' A
#
# COMPACT_ATOMS: atom_id res chain seq x y z
N MET A 1 2.64 -7.66 19.03
CA MET A 1 1.76 -8.43 18.12
C MET A 1 2.35 -8.41 16.71
N LEU A 2 2.31 -9.54 16.01
CA LEU A 2 2.92 -9.75 14.68
C LEU A 2 2.37 -8.77 13.61
N PHE A 3 1.05 -8.60 13.55
CA PHE A 3 0.36 -7.67 12.63
C PHE A 3 0.88 -6.23 12.71
N ILE A 4 1.19 -5.71 13.91
CA ILE A 4 1.71 -4.35 14.09
C ILE A 4 3.11 -4.20 13.46
N LYS A 5 3.94 -5.25 13.51
CA LYS A 5 5.27 -5.22 12.89
C LYS A 5 5.17 -5.19 11.37
N PHE A 6 4.27 -5.99 10.79
CA PHE A 6 4.00 -5.96 9.35
C PHE A 6 3.39 -4.64 8.89
N ALA A 7 2.40 -4.12 9.61
CA ALA A 7 1.80 -2.82 9.35
C ALA A 7 2.85 -1.70 9.33
N ARG A 8 3.75 -1.66 10.32
CA ARG A 8 4.86 -0.68 10.33
C ARG A 8 5.78 -0.83 9.13
N LYS A 9 6.17 -2.07 8.79
CA LYS A 9 7.05 -2.31 7.65
C LYS A 9 6.39 -1.90 6.33
N TYR A 10 5.11 -2.20 6.13
CA TYR A 10 4.38 -1.74 4.95
C TYR A 10 4.25 -0.22 4.89
N PHE A 11 4.06 0.44 6.04
CA PHE A 11 3.98 1.89 6.12
C PHE A 11 5.30 2.54 5.71
N GLU A 12 6.42 2.08 6.27
CA GLU A 12 7.77 2.58 5.90
C GLU A 12 8.06 2.42 4.40
N GLU A 13 7.68 1.29 3.80
CA GLU A 13 7.88 1.07 2.37
C GLU A 13 6.90 1.89 1.51
N SER A 14 5.67 2.14 2.01
CA SER A 14 4.69 3.03 1.36
C SER A 14 5.19 4.47 1.27
N GLU A 15 5.81 4.98 2.34
CA GLU A 15 6.42 6.33 2.36
C GLU A 15 7.59 6.44 1.37
N LYS A 16 8.46 5.41 1.31
CA LYS A 16 9.56 5.37 0.34
C LYS A 16 9.06 5.37 -1.10
N ASP A 17 7.98 4.64 -1.39
CA ASP A 17 7.39 4.63 -2.72
C ASP A 17 6.75 5.97 -3.08
N LEU A 18 6.10 6.65 -2.13
CA LEU A 18 5.60 8.01 -2.35
C LEU A 18 6.75 8.98 -2.66
N GLU A 19 7.85 8.91 -1.92
CA GLU A 19 9.04 9.74 -2.18
C GLU A 19 9.61 9.48 -3.58
N ARG A 20 9.69 8.22 -4.00
CA ARG A 20 10.13 7.85 -5.36
C ARG A 20 9.17 8.36 -6.42
N ALA A 21 7.86 8.28 -6.18
CA ALA A 21 6.84 8.79 -7.09
C ALA A 21 7.00 10.30 -7.31
N VAL A 22 7.17 11.06 -6.22
CA VAL A 22 7.40 12.52 -6.26
C VAL A 22 8.68 12.86 -7.00
N LYS A 23 9.79 12.15 -6.71
CA LYS A 23 11.06 12.35 -7.43
C LYS A 23 10.92 12.10 -8.93
N ALA A 24 10.28 11.01 -9.33
CA ALA A 24 10.04 10.67 -10.73
C ALA A 24 9.12 11.70 -11.43
N PHE A 25 8.08 12.17 -10.73
CA PHE A 25 7.18 13.20 -11.23
C PHE A 25 7.92 14.52 -11.52
N ASN A 26 8.79 14.97 -10.59
CA ASN A 26 9.53 16.22 -10.71
C ASN A 26 10.53 16.24 -11.87
N ILE A 27 10.96 15.07 -12.35
CA ILE A 27 11.81 14.93 -13.55
C ILE A 27 11.01 14.55 -14.81
N ASN A 28 9.69 14.71 -14.78
CA ASN A 28 8.74 14.36 -15.85
C ASN A 28 8.78 12.88 -16.28
N TYR A 29 9.26 11.99 -15.42
CA TYR A 29 9.28 10.56 -15.70
C TYR A 29 7.97 9.91 -15.26
N HIS A 30 6.90 10.24 -15.99
CA HIS A 30 5.52 9.92 -15.60
C HIS A 30 5.22 8.42 -15.42
N PRO A 31 5.70 7.48 -16.26
CA PRO A 31 5.43 6.06 -16.03
C PRO A 31 5.95 5.56 -14.68
N GLN A 32 7.16 5.99 -14.28
CA GLN A 32 7.77 5.63 -13.00
C GLN A 32 7.06 6.30 -11.84
N ALA A 33 6.61 7.55 -12.02
CA ALA A 33 5.80 8.24 -11.04
C ALA A 33 4.50 7.47 -10.74
N ILE A 34 3.78 7.05 -11.79
CA ILE A 34 2.55 6.27 -11.67
C ILE A 34 2.81 4.92 -11.00
N PHE A 35 3.84 4.19 -11.43
CA PHE A 35 4.19 2.90 -10.85
C PHE A 35 4.47 2.99 -9.34
N HIS A 36 5.28 3.96 -8.92
CA HIS A 36 5.60 4.15 -7.51
C HIS A 36 4.40 4.66 -6.70
N ALA A 37 3.55 5.52 -7.28
CA ALA A 37 2.32 5.96 -6.64
C ALA A 37 1.36 4.76 -6.38
N GLN A 38 1.17 3.89 -7.37
CA GLN A 38 0.40 2.66 -7.22
C GLN A 38 0.96 1.78 -6.10
N GLN A 39 2.29 1.58 -6.06
CA GLN A 39 2.94 0.77 -5.04
C GLN A 39 2.79 1.35 -3.63
N SER A 40 2.83 2.68 -3.48
CA SER A 40 2.56 3.36 -2.21
C SER A 40 1.14 3.09 -1.72
N ILE A 41 0.14 3.20 -2.60
CA ILE A 41 -1.27 2.91 -2.30
C ILE A 41 -1.46 1.44 -1.90
N VAL A 42 -0.93 0.50 -2.69
CA VAL A 42 -1.02 -0.95 -2.41
C VAL A 42 -0.49 -1.26 -1.02
N LYS A 43 0.67 -0.71 -0.64
CA LYS A 43 1.24 -0.90 0.69
C LYS A 43 0.42 -0.23 1.78
N GLY A 44 -0.11 0.97 1.54
CA GLY A 44 -1.03 1.66 2.45
C GLY A 44 -2.28 0.82 2.76
N VAL A 45 -2.89 0.22 1.72
CA VAL A 45 -4.02 -0.71 1.89
C VAL A 45 -3.62 -1.93 2.73
N LYS A 46 -2.41 -2.48 2.51
CA LYS A 46 -1.90 -3.57 3.37
C LYS A 46 -1.76 -3.15 4.83
N VAL A 47 -1.30 -1.93 5.12
CA VAL A 47 -1.27 -1.40 6.50
C VAL A 47 -2.65 -1.43 7.14
N MET A 48 -3.66 -0.91 6.42
CA MET A 48 -5.03 -0.81 6.93
C MET A 48 -5.62 -2.20 7.23
N LEU A 49 -5.38 -3.16 6.35
CA LEU A 49 -5.85 -4.54 6.52
C LEU A 49 -5.11 -5.29 7.65
N GLU A 50 -3.81 -5.11 7.78
CA GLU A 50 -3.02 -5.66 8.90
C GLU A 50 -3.50 -5.07 10.25
N ALA A 51 -3.86 -3.78 10.29
CA ALA A 51 -4.45 -3.15 11.47
C ALA A 51 -5.80 -3.78 11.87
N LYS A 52 -6.56 -4.28 10.89
CA LYS A 52 -7.78 -5.08 11.09
C LYS A 52 -7.52 -6.58 11.33
N ARG A 53 -6.25 -6.97 11.52
CA ARG A 53 -5.81 -8.36 11.71
C ARG A 53 -6.22 -9.30 10.57
N LYS A 54 -6.30 -8.77 9.35
CA LYS A 54 -6.53 -9.55 8.13
C LYS A 54 -5.20 -9.99 7.55
N VAL A 55 -5.05 -11.30 7.34
CA VAL A 55 -3.89 -11.87 6.66
C VAL A 55 -4.01 -11.61 5.16
N ILE A 56 -2.97 -11.07 4.56
CA ILE A 56 -2.95 -10.75 3.13
C ILE A 56 -1.96 -11.66 2.42
N TYR A 57 -2.43 -12.37 1.41
CA TYR A 57 -1.57 -13.03 0.43
C TYR A 57 -1.21 -12.04 -0.68
N ASN A 58 -0.02 -12.18 -1.29
CA ASN A 58 0.59 -11.15 -2.14
C ASN A 58 -0.07 -10.93 -3.53
N HIS A 59 -1.37 -11.19 -3.69
CA HIS A 59 -2.06 -10.96 -4.96
C HIS A 59 -2.68 -9.54 -5.02
N GLU A 60 -2.02 -8.64 -5.75
CA GLU A 60 -2.43 -7.24 -5.92
C GLU A 60 -3.87 -7.05 -6.45
N PRO A 61 -4.39 -7.85 -7.40
CA PRO A 61 -5.77 -7.69 -7.87
C PRO A 61 -6.83 -7.99 -6.79
N GLU A 62 -6.53 -8.89 -5.86
CA GLU A 62 -7.48 -9.32 -4.82
C GLU A 62 -7.61 -8.30 -3.69
N LEU A 63 -6.63 -7.39 -3.55
CA LEU A 63 -6.61 -6.37 -2.49
C LEU A 63 -7.86 -5.49 -2.52
N VAL A 64 -8.40 -5.16 -3.70
CA VAL A 64 -9.61 -4.35 -3.83
C VAL A 64 -10.81 -5.04 -3.16
N GLY A 65 -10.99 -6.33 -3.44
CA GLY A 65 -12.09 -7.12 -2.86
C GLY A 65 -11.94 -7.30 -1.35
N VAL A 66 -10.73 -7.64 -0.89
CA VAL A 66 -10.42 -7.82 0.53
C VAL A 66 -10.60 -6.51 1.32
N PHE A 67 -10.14 -5.39 0.75
CA PHE A 67 -10.33 -4.07 1.34
C PHE A 67 -11.81 -3.71 1.42
N SER A 68 -12.54 -3.79 0.30
CA SER A 68 -13.97 -3.45 0.25
C SER A 68 -14.78 -4.28 1.24
N GLY A 69 -14.53 -5.59 1.33
CA GLY A 69 -15.22 -6.46 2.30
C GLY A 69 -14.80 -6.24 3.76
N THR A 70 -13.57 -5.78 4.02
CA THR A 70 -13.12 -5.50 5.40
C THR A 70 -13.69 -4.19 5.94
N PHE A 71 -13.89 -3.22 5.04
CA PHE A 71 -14.29 -1.85 5.37
C PHE A 71 -15.74 -1.53 4.95
N SER A 72 -16.55 -2.53 4.59
CA SER A 72 -17.91 -2.32 4.05
C SER A 72 -18.89 -1.66 5.03
N ASN A 73 -18.60 -1.71 6.33
CA ASN A 73 -19.47 -1.28 7.41
C ASN A 73 -18.80 -0.26 8.35
N GLU A 74 -17.72 0.39 7.91
CA GLU A 74 -17.22 1.62 8.55
C GLU A 74 -18.06 2.82 8.11
#